data_AF-A6F872-F1
#
_entry.id   AF-A6F872-F1
#
_cell.length_a   1.000
_cell.length_b   1.000
_cell.length_c   1.000
_cell.angle_alpha   90.00
_cell.angle_beta   90.00
_cell.angle_gamma   90.00
#
_symmetry.space_group_name_H-M   'P 1'
#
loop_
_entity.id
_entity.type
_entity.pdbx_description
1 polymer ?
#
loop_
_entity_poly.entity_id
_entity_poly.type
_entity_poly.pdbx_seq_one_letter_code
_entity_poly.pdbx_strand_id
1 'polypeptide(L)'
;MAISSPLRYSALSLRSSVLILTLAAVVGCSNTAVDYQQGAETALTATTQWQYQQQNAVELTQLTELIQIPELTSLVEQAIFQNPSLQQTAIALQIAYAQRGVTTSGRIPQVNAGFNAESEEGDASYKTDKLTTRFNWPHERLV
;
A
#
# COMPACT_ATOMS: atom_id res chain seq x y z
N MET A 1 -21.65 63.44 -1.71
CA MET A 1 -21.86 62.28 -2.59
C MET A 1 -20.61 62.10 -3.46
N ALA A 2 -19.75 61.13 -3.14
CA ALA A 2 -18.78 60.52 -4.06
C ALA A 2 -18.14 59.33 -3.34
N ILE A 3 -18.55 58.16 -3.79
CA ILE A 3 -18.11 56.82 -3.40
C ILE A 3 -16.84 56.51 -4.19
N SER A 4 -15.80 55.96 -3.55
CA SER A 4 -14.96 54.89 -4.11
C SER A 4 -13.72 54.62 -3.25
N SER A 5 -13.75 53.49 -2.54
CA SER A 5 -12.53 52.78 -2.17
C SER A 5 -12.74 51.26 -2.38
N PRO A 6 -12.69 50.76 -3.63
CA PRO A 6 -12.95 49.34 -3.89
C PRO A 6 -11.68 48.45 -3.89
N LEU A 7 -10.47 49.02 -3.81
CA LEU A 7 -9.27 48.26 -4.17
C LEU A 7 -8.63 47.42 -3.05
N ARG A 8 -8.89 47.72 -1.77
CA ARG A 8 -8.28 46.97 -0.65
C ARG A 8 -9.02 45.68 -0.32
N TYR A 9 -10.33 45.63 -0.57
CA TYR A 9 -11.14 44.42 -0.37
C TYR A 9 -10.82 43.34 -1.42
N SER A 10 -10.51 43.72 -2.66
CA SER A 10 -10.21 42.81 -3.76
C SER A 10 -8.95 41.97 -3.52
N ALA A 11 -7.87 42.57 -2.97
CA ALA A 11 -6.64 41.84 -2.68
C ALA A 11 -6.78 40.85 -1.51
N LEU A 12 -7.62 41.17 -0.52
CA LEU A 12 -7.92 40.29 0.61
C LEU A 12 -8.81 39.12 0.16
N SER A 13 -9.84 39.38 -0.65
CA SER A 13 -10.68 38.33 -1.24
C SER A 13 -9.90 37.44 -2.22
N LEU A 14 -8.94 37.99 -2.96
CA LEU A 14 -8.09 37.22 -3.87
C LEU A 14 -7.18 36.25 -3.10
N ARG A 15 -6.58 36.70 -1.99
CA ARG A 15 -5.77 35.85 -1.10
C ARG A 15 -6.59 34.76 -0.44
N SER A 16 -7.78 35.08 0.06
CA SER A 16 -8.69 34.10 0.63
C SER A 16 -9.18 33.09 -0.42
N SER A 17 -9.41 33.53 -1.66
CA SER A 17 -9.82 32.66 -2.77
C SER A 17 -8.72 31.66 -3.15
N VAL A 18 -7.46 32.09 -3.21
CA VAL A 18 -6.32 31.18 -3.45
C VAL A 18 -6.14 30.17 -2.32
N LEU A 19 -6.34 30.59 -1.07
CA LEU A 19 -6.29 29.70 0.10
C LEU A 19 -7.40 28.65 0.08
N ILE A 20 -8.62 29.04 -0.29
CA ILE A 20 -9.75 28.10 -0.42
C ILE A 20 -9.55 27.15 -1.61
N LEU A 21 -9.04 27.63 -2.74
CA LEU A 21 -8.78 26.82 -3.92
C LEU A 21 -7.69 25.75 -3.66
N THR A 22 -6.63 26.12 -2.95
CA THR A 22 -5.56 25.18 -2.57
C THR A 22 -6.06 24.16 -1.55
N LEU A 23 -6.90 24.56 -0.59
CA LEU A 23 -7.50 23.62 0.36
C LEU A 23 -8.47 22.64 -0.33
N ALA A 24 -9.25 23.11 -1.30
CA ALA A 24 -10.14 22.27 -2.10
C ALA A 24 -9.39 21.28 -2.99
N ALA A 25 -8.22 21.66 -3.52
CA ALA A 25 -7.38 20.79 -4.35
C ALA A 25 -6.79 19.60 -3.56
N VAL A 26 -6.49 19.78 -2.27
CA VAL A 26 -5.89 18.72 -1.42
C VAL A 26 -6.89 17.62 -1.04
N VAL A 27 -8.19 17.93 -0.94
CA VAL A 27 -9.23 16.95 -0.57
C VAL A 27 -9.50 15.92 -1.69
N GLY A 28 -9.05 16.18 -2.93
CA GLY A 28 -9.33 15.33 -4.09
C GLY A 28 -8.37 14.15 -4.32
N CYS A 29 -7.25 14.02 -3.59
CA CYS A 29 -6.16 13.10 -3.96
C CYS A 29 -6.32 11.62 -3.54
N SER A 30 -7.50 11.16 -3.08
CA SER A 30 -7.62 9.79 -2.53
C SER A 30 -8.99 9.14 -2.70
N ASN A 31 -9.69 9.35 -3.82
CA ASN A 31 -11.02 8.74 -4.00
C ASN A 31 -11.15 7.94 -5.29
N THR A 32 -10.37 6.86 -5.38
CA THR A 32 -10.70 5.68 -6.18
C THR A 32 -10.62 4.44 -5.30
N ALA A 33 -11.29 4.47 -4.15
CA ALA A 33 -11.47 3.26 -3.37
C ALA A 33 -12.43 2.36 -4.15
N VAL A 34 -11.90 1.28 -4.73
CA VAL A 34 -12.73 0.23 -5.31
C VAL A 34 -13.55 -0.36 -4.17
N ASP A 35 -14.87 -0.31 -4.29
CA ASP A 35 -15.77 -0.93 -3.33
C ASP A 35 -15.75 -2.45 -3.54
N TYR A 36 -14.81 -3.10 -2.83
CA TYR A 36 -14.68 -4.55 -2.84
C TYR A 36 -15.91 -5.24 -2.24
N GLN A 37 -16.69 -4.56 -1.40
CA GLN A 37 -17.91 -5.12 -0.82
C GLN A 37 -18.99 -5.22 -1.90
N GLN A 38 -19.22 -4.14 -2.66
CA GLN A 38 -20.17 -4.15 -3.77
C GLN A 38 -19.76 -5.15 -4.88
N GLY A 39 -18.45 -5.26 -5.14
CA GLY A 39 -17.91 -6.26 -6.07
C GLY A 39 -18.16 -7.70 -5.62
N ALA A 40 -17.98 -7.99 -4.33
CA ALA A 40 -18.23 -9.33 -3.77
C ALA A 40 -19.72 -9.70 -3.81
N GLU A 41 -20.61 -8.79 -3.42
CA GLU A 41 -22.06 -9.01 -3.46
C GLU A 41 -22.56 -9.29 -4.89
N THR A 42 -22.02 -8.56 -5.87
CA THR A 42 -22.33 -8.78 -7.30
C THR A 42 -21.84 -10.15 -7.78
N ALA A 43 -20.62 -10.56 -7.39
CA ALA A 43 -20.05 -11.85 -7.77
C ALA A 43 -20.82 -13.04 -7.16
N LEU A 44 -21.27 -12.90 -5.90
CA LEU A 44 -22.13 -13.88 -5.25
C LEU A 44 -23.47 -14.00 -6.00
N THR A 45 -24.13 -12.87 -6.28
CA THR A 45 -25.42 -12.85 -6.97
C THR A 45 -25.34 -13.45 -8.37
N ALA A 46 -24.24 -13.23 -9.09
CA ALA A 46 -23.98 -13.81 -10.41
C ALA A 46 -23.80 -15.34 -10.37
N THR A 47 -23.38 -15.90 -9.22
CA THR A 47 -23.05 -17.33 -9.07
C THR A 47 -24.16 -18.12 -8.35
N THR A 48 -25.02 -17.46 -7.56
CA THR A 48 -26.03 -18.11 -6.69
C THR A 48 -27.23 -18.76 -7.37
N GLN A 49 -27.34 -18.73 -8.70
CA GLN A 49 -28.41 -19.43 -9.43
C GLN A 49 -28.09 -20.92 -9.57
N TRP A 50 -28.04 -21.64 -8.44
CA TRP A 50 -28.04 -23.10 -8.45
C TRP A 50 -29.37 -23.57 -9.07
N GLN A 51 -29.31 -24.54 -9.99
CA GLN A 51 -30.48 -25.02 -10.74
C GLN A 51 -31.58 -25.62 -9.84
N TYR A 52 -31.26 -25.92 -8.58
CA TYR A 52 -32.16 -26.51 -7.60
C TYR A 52 -31.97 -25.85 -6.23
N GLN A 53 -33.07 -25.70 -5.48
CA GLN A 53 -33.03 -25.14 -4.13
C GLN A 53 -32.40 -26.14 -3.16
N GLN A 54 -31.24 -25.81 -2.61
CA GLN A 54 -30.53 -26.64 -1.63
C GLN A 54 -31.31 -26.68 -0.31
N GLN A 55 -32.08 -27.75 -0.10
CA GLN A 55 -32.76 -28.01 1.16
C GLN A 55 -31.80 -28.82 2.04
N ASN A 56 -31.43 -28.28 3.21
CA ASN A 56 -30.47 -28.85 4.17
C ASN A 56 -28.97 -28.64 3.84
N ALA A 57 -28.59 -27.51 3.25
CA ALA A 57 -27.19 -27.15 3.17
C ALA A 57 -26.59 -27.00 4.58
N VAL A 58 -25.49 -27.69 4.84
CA VAL A 58 -24.73 -27.59 6.09
C VAL A 58 -23.49 -26.74 5.80
N GLU A 59 -23.23 -25.75 6.65
CA GLU A 59 -22.01 -24.97 6.59
C GLU A 59 -20.83 -25.86 7.00
N LEU A 60 -19.90 -26.06 6.08
CA LEU A 60 -18.71 -26.88 6.30
C LEU A 60 -17.49 -25.99 6.12
N THR A 61 -16.60 -26.05 7.10
CA THR A 61 -15.39 -25.22 7.11
C THR A 61 -14.17 -25.98 6.58
N GLN A 62 -14.26 -27.32 6.53
CA GLN A 62 -13.19 -28.17 6.06
C GLN A 62 -13.71 -29.22 5.08
N LEU A 63 -12.93 -29.46 4.02
CA LEU A 63 -13.26 -30.51 3.03
C LEU A 63 -13.25 -31.92 3.64
N THR A 64 -12.50 -32.13 4.72
CA THR A 64 -12.42 -33.38 5.48
C THR A 64 -13.69 -33.67 6.28
N GLU A 65 -14.49 -32.66 6.64
CA GLU A 65 -15.79 -32.85 7.29
C GLU A 65 -16.81 -33.46 6.31
N LEU A 66 -16.62 -33.23 5.00
CA LEU A 66 -17.47 -33.74 3.93
C LEU A 66 -17.18 -35.22 3.60
N ILE A 67 -15.95 -35.69 3.85
CA ILE A 67 -15.51 -37.06 3.57
C ILE A 67 -14.84 -37.62 4.84
N GLN A 68 -15.64 -38.25 5.70
CA GLN A 68 -15.19 -38.80 6.99
C GLN A 68 -14.46 -40.15 6.82
N ILE A 69 -13.27 -40.11 6.22
CA ILE A 69 -12.36 -41.26 6.14
C ILE A 69 -11.10 -40.92 6.96
N PRO A 70 -10.87 -41.55 8.12
CA PRO A 70 -9.79 -41.16 9.04
C PRO A 70 -8.40 -41.26 8.41
N GLU A 71 -8.17 -42.28 7.58
CA GLU A 71 -6.92 -42.46 6.80
C GLU A 71 -6.68 -41.30 5.81
N LEU A 72 -7.75 -40.78 5.18
CA LEU A 72 -7.66 -39.68 4.23
C LEU A 72 -7.31 -38.37 4.92
N THR A 73 -7.85 -38.12 6.11
CA THR A 73 -7.52 -36.94 6.91
C THR A 73 -6.02 -36.88 7.21
N SER A 74 -5.42 -38.01 7.62
CA SER A 74 -3.97 -38.09 7.87
C SER A 74 -3.14 -37.79 6.62
N LEU A 75 -3.57 -38.28 5.45
CA LEU A 75 -2.88 -38.01 4.18
C LEU A 75 -3.00 -36.55 3.75
N VAL A 76 -4.16 -35.93 3.96
CA VAL A 76 -4.39 -34.50 3.68
C VAL A 76 -3.53 -33.62 4.58
N GLU A 77 -3.47 -33.92 5.88
CA GLU A 77 -2.60 -33.19 6.82
C GLU A 77 -1.13 -33.31 6.42
N GLN A 78 -0.66 -34.54 6.14
CA GLN A 78 0.71 -34.75 5.72
C GLN A 78 1.02 -34.03 4.41
N ALA A 79 0.10 -34.04 3.44
CA ALA A 79 0.24 -33.29 2.21
C ALA A 79 0.34 -31.79 2.50
N ILE A 80 -0.51 -31.20 3.35
CA ILE A 80 -0.43 -29.76 3.66
C ILE A 80 0.92 -29.40 4.29
N PHE A 81 1.42 -30.19 5.22
CA PHE A 81 2.70 -29.92 5.90
C PHE A 81 3.93 -30.12 4.99
N GLN A 82 3.92 -31.16 4.16
CA GLN A 82 5.08 -31.55 3.36
C GLN A 82 5.04 -31.05 1.92
N ASN A 83 3.99 -30.34 1.49
CA ASN A 83 3.86 -29.86 0.12
C ASN A 83 4.77 -28.66 -0.17
N PRO A 84 5.80 -28.81 -1.02
CA PRO A 84 6.74 -27.73 -1.32
C PRO A 84 6.08 -26.56 -2.06
N SER A 85 5.04 -26.80 -2.85
CA SER A 85 4.30 -25.77 -3.58
C SER A 85 3.50 -24.87 -2.62
N LEU A 86 2.93 -25.44 -1.55
CA LEU A 86 2.27 -24.64 -0.50
C LEU A 86 3.28 -23.79 0.27
N GLN A 87 4.45 -24.36 0.58
CA GLN A 87 5.55 -23.60 1.21
C GLN A 87 6.03 -22.45 0.31
N GLN A 88 6.16 -22.68 -1.00
CA GLN A 88 6.49 -21.63 -1.98
C GLN A 88 5.42 -20.54 -2.01
N THR A 89 4.14 -20.90 -1.99
CA THR A 89 3.03 -19.94 -1.92
C THR A 89 3.09 -19.10 -0.63
N ALA A 90 3.37 -19.74 0.52
CA ALA A 90 3.52 -19.03 1.79
C ALA A 90 4.68 -18.04 1.76
N ILE A 91 5.81 -18.43 1.16
CA ILE A 91 6.96 -17.54 0.96
C ILE A 91 6.61 -16.38 0.02
N ALA A 92 5.96 -16.65 -1.11
CA ALA A 92 5.51 -15.61 -2.04
C ALA A 92 4.58 -14.60 -1.36
N LEU A 93 3.68 -15.08 -0.50
CA LEU A 93 2.82 -14.21 0.31
C LEU A 93 3.62 -13.35 1.28
N GLN A 94 4.61 -13.93 1.99
CA GLN A 94 5.50 -13.17 2.88
C GLN A 94 6.29 -12.09 2.11
N ILE A 95 6.77 -12.41 0.90
CA ILE A 95 7.44 -11.46 0.01
C ILE A 95 6.48 -10.33 -0.35
N ALA A 96 5.24 -10.63 -0.74
CA ALA A 96 4.25 -9.61 -1.07
C ALA A 96 3.95 -8.68 0.12
N TYR A 97 3.85 -9.22 1.34
CA TYR A 97 3.71 -8.40 2.55
C TYR A 97 4.91 -7.52 2.82
N ALA A 98 6.13 -8.05 2.67
CA ALA A 98 7.35 -7.26 2.82
C ALA A 98 7.44 -6.14 1.76
N GLN A 99 7.11 -6.45 0.50
CA GLN A 99 7.05 -5.48 -0.59
C GLN A 99 6.02 -4.38 -0.35
N ARG A 100 4.87 -4.71 0.27
CA ARG A 100 3.90 -3.69 0.69
C ARG A 100 4.54 -2.70 1.67
N GLY A 101 5.27 -3.19 2.68
CA GLY A 101 5.97 -2.35 3.64
C GLY A 101 7.04 -1.46 2.99
N VAL A 102 7.85 -2.03 2.09
CA VAL A 102 8.85 -1.27 1.31
C VAL A 102 8.19 -0.21 0.42
N THR A 103 7.08 -0.56 -0.24
CA THR A 103 6.33 0.36 -1.10
C THR A 103 5.71 1.49 -0.30
N THR A 104 5.21 1.21 0.91
CA THR A 104 4.73 2.24 1.84
C THR A 104 5.88 3.14 2.30
N SER A 105 7.05 2.58 2.65
CA SER A 105 8.25 3.36 3.00
C SER A 105 8.76 4.21 1.82
N GLY A 106 8.61 3.71 0.60
CA GLY A 106 8.92 4.44 -0.63
C GLY A 106 8.01 5.65 -0.89
N ARG A 107 6.96 5.87 -0.10
CA ARG A 107 6.10 7.06 -0.17
C ARG A 107 6.43 8.12 0.89
N ILE A 108 7.38 7.84 1.79
CA ILE A 108 7.83 8.80 2.82
C ILE A 108 9.26 9.28 2.52
N PRO A 109 9.61 10.52 2.91
CA PRO A 109 10.96 11.04 2.74
C PRO A 109 12.00 10.19 3.47
N GLN A 110 13.14 9.96 2.81
CA GLN A 110 14.24 9.17 3.35
C GLN A 110 15.39 10.10 3.74
N VAL A 111 16.05 9.81 4.86
CA VAL A 111 17.25 10.54 5.33
C VAL A 111 18.42 9.57 5.41
N ASN A 112 19.46 9.84 4.64
CA ASN A 112 20.68 9.04 4.63
C ASN A 112 21.85 9.88 5.13
N ALA A 113 22.62 9.35 6.08
CA ALA A 113 23.88 9.93 6.53
C ALA A 113 25.04 9.02 6.12
N GLY A 114 26.14 9.61 5.66
CA GLY A 114 27.36 8.90 5.28
C GLY A 114 28.59 9.61 5.84
N PHE A 115 29.60 8.83 6.17
CA PHE A 115 30.91 9.31 6.63
C PHE A 115 31.97 8.78 5.67
N ASN A 116 32.79 9.66 5.12
CA ASN A 116 33.87 9.28 4.21
C ASN A 116 35.17 9.94 4.70
N ALA A 117 36.23 9.14 4.84
CA ALA A 117 37.57 9.59 5.15
C ALA A 117 38.47 9.23 3.96
N GLU A 118 39.08 10.23 3.34
CA GLU A 118 40.05 10.05 2.27
C GLU A 118 41.44 10.49 2.76
N SER A 119 42.46 9.71 2.42
CA SER A 119 43.86 10.00 2.73
C SER A 119 44.60 10.20 1.42
N GLU A 120 44.98 11.44 1.13
CA GLU A 120 45.87 11.77 0.02
C GLU A 120 47.32 11.72 0.51
N GLU A 121 48.15 10.91 -0.15
CA GLU A 121 49.55 10.71 0.21
C GLU A 121 50.43 11.50 -0.78
N GLY A 122 50.70 12.77 -0.42
CA GLY A 122 51.48 13.72 -1.21
C GLY A 122 51.75 15.01 -0.45
N ASP A 123 52.84 15.02 0.33
CA ASP A 123 53.57 16.10 1.03
C ASP A 123 52.83 17.23 1.79
N ALA A 124 51.50 17.22 1.87
CA ALA A 124 50.72 17.97 2.84
C ALA A 124 49.40 17.23 3.10
N SER A 125 49.41 16.29 4.03
CA SER A 125 48.23 15.46 4.33
C SER A 125 47.18 16.26 5.08
N TYR A 126 46.12 16.67 4.38
CA TYR A 126 44.88 17.15 4.98
C TYR A 126 43.93 15.95 5.11
N LYS A 127 43.76 15.42 6.32
CA LYS A 127 42.70 14.44 6.59
C LYS A 127 41.37 15.16 6.53
N THR A 128 40.62 14.97 5.44
CA THR A 128 39.28 15.52 5.30
C THR A 128 38.26 14.47 5.71
N ASP A 129 37.72 14.65 6.91
CA ASP A 129 36.56 13.89 7.38
C ASP A 129 35.30 14.57 6.82
N LYS A 130 34.63 13.91 5.88
CA LYS A 130 33.41 14.43 5.24
C LYS A 130 32.19 13.68 5.77
N LEU A 131 31.37 14.40 6.54
CA LEU A 131 30.03 13.95 6.88
C LEU A 131 29.04 14.46 5.83
N THR A 132 28.27 13.56 5.22
CA THR A 132 27.23 13.92 4.25
C THR A 132 25.87 13.48 4.75
N THR A 133 24.90 14.40 4.75
CA THR A 133 23.49 14.11 5.03
C THR A 133 22.68 14.41 3.78
N ARG A 134 21.96 13.42 3.27
CA ARG A 134 21.13 13.55 2.06
C ARG A 134 19.68 13.27 2.43
N PHE A 135 18.82 14.25 2.17
CA PHE A 135 17.38 14.07 2.15
C PHE A 135 16.99 13.65 0.74
N ASN A 136 16.33 12.50 0.61
CA ASN A 136 15.84 12.01 -0.66
C ASN A 136 14.32 11.94 -0.65
N TRP A 137 13.68 12.74 -1.50
CA TRP A 137 12.25 12.61 -1.75
C TRP A 137 12.04 11.56 -2.82
N PRO A 138 11.16 10.57 -2.61
CA PRO A 138 10.82 9.63 -3.67
C PRO A 138 10.04 10.39 -4.76
N HIS A 139 10.75 10.82 -5.82
CA HIS A 139 10.10 11.24 -7.04
C HIS A 139 9.44 10.02 -7.70
N GLU A 140 8.14 10.17 -7.95
CA GLU A 140 7.23 9.25 -8.61
C GLU A 140 7.90 8.34 -9.65
N ARG A 141 8.21 7.09 -9.27
CA ARG A 141 8.26 5.98 -10.22
C ARG A 141 6.84 5.48 -10.40
N LEU A 142 6.04 6.25 -11.14
CA LEU A 142 4.84 5.73 -11.76
C LEU A 142 5.32 4.82 -12.90
N VAL A 143 5.03 3.53 -12.76
CA VAL A 143 5.07 2.56 -13.85
C VAL A 143 3.99 2.92 -14.86
#